data_AF-A0A089PA18-F1
#
_entry.id   AF-A0A089PA18-F1
#
_cell.length_a   1.000
_cell.length_b   1.000
_cell.length_c   1.000
_cell.angle_alpha   90.00
_cell.angle_beta   90.00
_cell.angle_gamma   90.00
#
_symmetry.space_group_name_H-M   'P 1'
#
loop_
_entity.id
_entity.type
_entity.pdbx_description
1 polymer ?
#
loop_
_entity_poly.entity_id
_entity_poly.type
_entity_poly.pdbx_seq_one_letter_code
_entity_poly.pdbx_strand_id
1 'polypeptide(L)' 'MQPRGATFEVIPYMDARHYSEMHMAKCRREKSSDMDVWQELFNQTFM' A
#
# COMPACT_ATOMS: atom_id res chain seq x y z
N MET A 1 -13.70 12.31 21.32
CA MET A 1 -14.72 11.91 20.31
C MET A 1 -14.02 11.89 18.96
N GLN A 2 -13.98 10.74 18.27
CA GLN A 2 -13.41 10.69 16.91
C GLN A 2 -14.26 11.57 15.98
N PRO A 3 -13.66 12.37 15.08
CA PRO A 3 -14.43 13.13 14.12
C PRO A 3 -15.24 12.15 13.25
N ARG A 4 -16.56 12.37 13.16
CA ARG A 4 -17.43 11.59 12.28
C ARG A 4 -17.14 12.00 10.83
N GLY A 5 -16.37 11.18 10.10
CA GLY A 5 -16.11 11.37 8.67
C GLY A 5 -14.81 10.71 8.22
N ALA A 6 -14.68 10.51 6.91
CA ALA A 6 -13.40 10.13 6.30
C ALA A 6 -12.54 11.37 6.10
N THR A 7 -11.24 11.26 6.40
CA THR A 7 -10.25 12.29 6.07
C THR A 7 -9.37 11.79 4.94
N PHE A 8 -9.00 12.70 4.04
CA PHE A 8 -8.14 12.41 2.91
C PHE A 8 -6.88 13.26 3.01
N GLU A 9 -5.74 12.65 2.75
CA GLU A 9 -4.45 13.33 2.66
C GLU A 9 -3.90 13.14 1.25
N VAL A 10 -3.35 14.21 0.69
CA VAL A 10 -2.66 14.16 -0.60
C VAL A 10 -1.20 13.82 -0.32
N ILE A 11 -0.74 12.72 -0.91
CA ILE A 11 0.66 12.31 -0.84
C ILE A 11 1.30 12.35 -2.23
N PRO A 12 2.59 12.70 -2.33
CA PRO A 12 3.36 12.57 -3.57
C PRO A 12 3.35 11.13 -4.09
N TYR A 13 3.44 10.99 -5.42
CA TYR A 13 3.47 9.68 -6.08
C TYR A 13 4.57 8.75 -5.56
N MET A 14 5.76 9.29 -5.31
CA MET A 14 6.89 8.51 -4.80
C MET A 14 6.69 8.04 -3.35
N ASP A 15 5.98 8.82 -2.54
CA ASP A 15 5.65 8.44 -1.16
C ASP A 15 4.61 7.31 -1.16
N ALA A 16 3.60 7.39 -2.05
CA ALA A 16 2.63 6.31 -2.25
C ALA A 16 3.31 5.00 -2.69
N ARG A 17 4.28 5.10 -3.61
CA ARG A 17 5.10 3.96 -4.03
C ARG A 17 5.87 3.38 -2.86
N HIS A 18 6.55 4.22 -2.09
CA HIS A 18 7.34 3.78 -0.94
C HIS A 18 6.49 3.06 0.12
N TYR A 19 5.31 3.60 0.47
CA TYR A 19 4.40 2.94 1.40
C TYR A 19 3.94 1.57 0.89
N SER A 20 3.69 1.47 -0.41
CA SER A 20 3.31 0.21 -1.05
C SER A 20 4.46 -0.81 -1.04
N GLU A 21 5.71 -0.38 -1.27
CA GLU A 21 6.91 -1.22 -1.15
C GLU A 21 7.11 -1.73 0.29
N MET A 22 6.91 -0.87 1.30
CA MET A 22 6.96 -1.26 2.71
C MET A 22 5.89 -2.30 3.05
N HIS A 23 4.67 -2.14 2.54
CA HIS A 23 3.58 -3.11 2.71
C HIS A 23 3.94 -4.46 2.09
N MET A 24 4.45 -4.45 0.86
CA MET A 24 4.94 -5.65 0.16
C MET A 24 6.02 -6.38 0.95
N ALA A 25 6.98 -5.64 1.52
CA ALA A 25 8.02 -6.22 2.38
C ALA A 25 7.42 -6.88 3.63
N LYS A 26 6.36 -6.28 4.21
CA LYS A 26 5.64 -6.86 5.35
C LYS A 26 4.91 -8.14 4.95
N CYS A 27 4.11 -8.12 3.88
CA CYS A 27 3.40 -9.30 3.38
C CYS A 27 4.34 -10.47 3.10
N ARG A 28 5.52 -10.19 2.53
CA ARG A 28 6.56 -11.19 2.28
C ARG A 28 7.07 -11.82 3.59
N ARG A 29 7.35 -11.02 4.62
CA ARG A 29 7.81 -11.52 5.92
C ARG A 29 6.74 -12.38 6.61
N GLU A 30 5.48 -11.98 6.48
CA GLU A 30 4.33 -12.65 7.09
C GLU A 30 3.83 -13.85 6.27
N LYS A 31 4.42 -14.10 5.08
CA LYS A 31 3.95 -15.11 4.12
C LYS A 31 2.44 -14.98 3.85
N SER A 32 1.98 -13.75 3.67
CA SER A 32 0.58 -13.46 3.39
C SER A 32 0.11 -14.21 2.15
N SER A 33 -1.09 -14.80 2.21
CA SER A 33 -1.74 -15.45 1.08
C SER A 33 -1.98 -14.50 -0.09
N ASP A 34 -2.05 -13.20 0.21
CA ASP A 34 -2.45 -12.19 -0.76
C ASP A 34 -1.24 -11.53 -1.44
N MET A 35 -0.03 -12.06 -1.21
CA MET A 35 1.21 -11.49 -1.71
C MET A 35 1.20 -11.33 -3.24
N ASP A 36 0.66 -12.31 -3.97
CA ASP A 36 0.59 -12.28 -5.42
C ASP A 36 -0.34 -11.17 -5.92
N VAL A 37 -1.48 -10.98 -5.25
CA VAL A 37 -2.44 -9.89 -5.54
C VAL A 37 -1.80 -8.53 -5.31
N TRP A 38 -1.11 -8.35 -4.17
CA TRP A 38 -0.42 -7.09 -3.88
C TRP A 38 0.72 -6.82 -4.87
N GLN A 39 1.41 -7.85 -5.36
CA GLN A 39 2.44 -7.71 -6.37
C GLN A 39 1.88 -7.24 -7.71
N GLU A 40 0.74 -7.79 -8.14
CA GLU A 40 0.06 -7.39 -9.38
C GLU A 40 -0.42 -5.94 -9.31
N LEU A 41 -1.08 -5.56 -8.21
CA LEU A 41 -1.55 -4.19 -8.00
C LEU A 41 -0.41 -3.18 -7.97
N PHE A 42 0.71 -3.53 -7.32
CA PHE A 42 1.89 -2.68 -7.29
C PHE A 42 2.43 -2.42 -8.69
N ASN A 43 2.56 -3.48 -9.50
CA ASN A 43 3.06 -3.37 -10.87
C ASN A 43 2.09 -2.53 -11.73
N GLN A 44 0.80 -2.78 -11.66
CA GLN A 44 -0.19 -2.01 -12.43
C GLN A 44 -0.21 -0.52 -12.07
N THR A 45 0.09 -0.18 -10.81
CA THR A 45 -0.01 1.20 -10.31
C THR A 45 1.28 2.00 -10.51
N PHE A 46 2.45 1.34 -10.41
CA PHE A 46 3.74 2.02 -10.31
C PHE A 46 4.75 1.71 -11.43
N MET A 47 4.45 0.77 -12.34
CA MET A 47 5.31 0.36 -13.47
C MET A 47 4.61 0.61 -14.80
#